data_AF-A0A3D4QUM9-F1
#
_entry.id   AF-A0A3D4QUM9-F1
#
_cell.length_a   1.000
_cell.length_b   1.000
_cell.length_c   1.000
_cell.angle_alpha   90.00
_cell.angle_beta   90.00
_cell.angle_gamma   90.00
#
_symmetry.space_group_name_H-M   'P 1'
#
loop_
_entity.id
_entity.type
_entity.pdbx_description
1 polymer ?
#
loop_
_entity_poly.entity_id
_entity_poly.type
_entity_poly.pdbx_seq_one_letter_code
_entity_poly.pdbx_strand_id
1 'polypeptide(L)'
;MRSERRKAAKRKARKRFFVFLLLTIIAIAVVVFQDSIGSVLALIGNMQKPMNPTKPPVNSTKAPVSTTSPPVITPKPTPVDTEPPVIEGEPFQVIYIGNTASYRSYVTVSDNMDKNVKLDIDSSKVLLHQEGKYTVIYTAADKAGNTTVKEVEIRVEPKPAELIEKEKVEAAADQILEEIIKPEMTPREKARAIYNWVRMNIYYDGNYQNNTDWVKAASDGFRNRRGDCYVYFGTAKALLNQVEISNMDIVKKGGGHYWSLVDLGEGWYHYDTTPRKTGGEFFMLTDAEITKYSKEIGKGSHVWNIDEYPATPLE
;
A
#
# COMPACT_ATOMS: atom_id res chain seq x y z
N MET A 1 8.70 -10.32 19.92
CA MET A 1 9.53 -9.09 19.98
C MET A 1 9.98 -8.54 18.60
N ARG A 2 10.49 -9.35 17.65
CA ARG A 2 10.89 -8.87 16.29
C ARG A 2 9.72 -8.44 15.39
N SER A 3 8.55 -9.07 15.52
CA SER A 3 7.33 -8.73 14.76
C SER A 3 6.78 -7.33 15.14
N GLU A 4 6.63 -7.06 16.44
CA GLU A 4 6.15 -5.78 16.96
C GLU A 4 7.08 -4.60 16.59
N ARG A 5 8.39 -4.80 16.63
CA ARG A 5 9.36 -3.77 16.16
C ARG A 5 9.22 -3.47 14.67
N ARG A 6 8.86 -4.48 13.86
CA ARG A 6 8.64 -4.33 12.41
C ARG A 6 7.32 -3.61 12.12
N LYS A 7 6.26 -3.86 12.90
CA LYS A 7 4.97 -3.15 12.81
C LYS A 7 5.08 -1.69 13.26
N ALA A 8 5.75 -1.43 14.39
CA ALA A 8 6.04 -0.07 14.85
C ALA A 8 6.92 0.70 13.84
N ALA A 9 7.90 0.04 13.22
CA ALA A 9 8.71 0.62 12.15
C ALA A 9 7.88 0.95 10.90
N LYS A 10 6.94 0.07 10.50
CA LYS A 10 6.02 0.33 9.38
C LYS A 10 5.08 1.51 9.67
N ARG A 11 4.52 1.62 10.87
CA ARG A 11 3.68 2.76 11.28
C ARG A 11 4.48 4.06 11.32
N LYS A 12 5.70 4.04 11.88
CA LYS A 12 6.61 5.21 11.89
C LYS A 12 7.05 5.58 10.48
N ALA A 13 7.25 4.62 9.59
CA ALA A 13 7.55 4.84 8.18
C ALA A 13 6.35 5.43 7.43
N ARG A 14 5.13 4.94 7.64
CA ARG A 14 3.89 5.53 7.10
C ARG A 14 3.68 6.96 7.59
N LYS A 15 3.83 7.22 8.89
CA LYS A 15 3.73 8.58 9.45
C LYS A 15 4.79 9.52 8.86
N ARG A 16 6.04 9.06 8.72
CA ARG A 16 7.11 9.83 8.05
C ARG A 16 6.83 10.04 6.56
N PHE A 17 6.25 9.05 5.88
CA PHE A 17 5.87 9.17 4.48
C PHE A 17 4.77 10.20 4.27
N PHE A 18 3.73 10.23 5.10
CA PHE A 18 2.67 11.24 5.00
C PHE A 18 3.15 12.65 5.37
N VAL A 19 4.02 12.78 6.38
CA VAL A 19 4.65 14.07 6.71
C VAL A 19 5.56 14.53 5.57
N PHE A 20 6.34 13.63 4.97
CA PHE A 20 7.18 13.95 3.81
C PHE A 20 6.34 14.33 2.59
N LEU A 21 5.26 13.60 2.32
CA LEU A 21 4.32 13.89 1.23
C LEU A 21 3.64 15.26 1.42
N LEU A 22 3.25 15.61 2.64
CA LEU A 22 2.68 16.92 2.95
C LEU A 22 3.73 18.04 2.74
N LEU A 23 4.97 17.84 3.19
CA LEU A 23 6.06 18.79 2.99
C LEU A 23 6.47 18.93 1.52
N THR A 24 6.45 17.85 0.73
CA THR A 24 6.73 17.93 -0.72
C THR A 24 5.60 18.62 -1.47
N ILE A 25 4.33 18.40 -1.11
CA ILE A 25 3.19 19.14 -1.68
C ILE A 25 3.32 20.64 -1.36
N ILE A 26 3.69 21.00 -0.13
CA ILE A 26 3.93 22.41 0.26
C ILE A 26 5.12 22.99 -0.53
N ALA A 27 6.22 22.24 -0.68
CA ALA A 27 7.38 22.70 -1.45
C ALA A 27 7.07 22.89 -2.94
N ILE A 28 6.31 21.97 -3.55
CA ILE A 28 5.84 22.09 -4.93
C ILE A 28 4.91 23.31 -5.07
N ALA A 29 4.00 23.53 -4.12
CA ALA A 29 3.15 24.73 -4.12
C ALA A 29 3.97 26.02 -4.03
N VAL A 30 5.06 26.05 -3.24
CA VAL A 30 5.98 27.20 -3.14
C VAL A 30 6.77 27.41 -4.44
N VAL A 31 7.28 26.36 -5.08
CA VAL A 31 8.00 26.44 -6.37
C VAL A 31 7.08 26.91 -7.50
N VAL A 32 5.85 26.37 -7.58
CA VAL A 32 4.84 26.79 -8.56
C VAL A 32 4.41 28.25 -8.34
N PHE A 33 4.38 28.73 -7.09
CA PHE A 33 4.15 30.14 -6.78
C PHE A 33 5.36 31.05 -7.06
N GLN A 34 6.59 30.55 -7.01
CA GLN A 34 7.81 31.31 -7.35
C GLN A 34 8.06 31.39 -8.87
N ASP A 35 7.74 30.34 -9.63
CA ASP A 35 7.88 30.31 -11.10
C ASP A 35 6.90 31.25 -11.82
N SER A 36 5.82 31.65 -11.13
CA SER A 36 4.87 32.68 -11.59
C SER A 36 5.46 34.10 -11.61
N ILE A 37 6.68 34.31 -11.08
CA ILE A 37 7.40 35.60 -11.07
C ILE A 37 8.67 35.56 -11.96
N GLY A 38 9.14 34.38 -12.38
CA GLY A 38 10.41 34.20 -13.11
C GLY A 38 10.34 34.30 -14.64
N SER A 39 9.16 34.30 -15.24
CA SER A 39 8.99 34.16 -16.71
C SER A 39 9.19 35.44 -17.54
N VAL A 40 9.81 36.50 -16.98
CA VAL A 40 9.99 37.80 -17.70
C VAL A 40 11.46 38.12 -18.04
N LEU A 41 12.45 37.29 -17.70
CA LEU A 41 13.88 37.69 -17.80
C LEU A 41 14.86 36.75 -18.53
N ALA A 42 14.40 35.82 -19.37
CA ALA A 42 15.29 34.95 -20.16
C ALA A 42 15.22 35.16 -21.69
N LEU A 43 14.95 36.39 -22.12
CA LEU A 43 15.10 36.82 -23.52
C LEU A 43 16.19 37.89 -23.59
N ILE A 44 17.45 37.48 -23.82
CA ILE A 44 18.57 38.22 -24.44
C ILE A 44 19.85 37.40 -24.19
N GLY A 45 20.58 37.05 -25.27
CA GLY A 45 21.98 36.63 -25.17
C GLY A 45 22.38 35.44 -26.05
N ASN A 46 22.42 35.65 -27.36
CA ASN A 46 23.02 34.75 -28.35
C ASN A 46 24.48 35.17 -28.63
N MET A 47 25.34 34.25 -29.10
CA MET A 47 26.40 34.40 -30.15
C MET A 47 27.71 33.58 -29.95
N GLN A 48 27.86 32.57 -30.83
CA GLN A 48 28.99 32.13 -31.69
C GLN A 48 30.49 31.99 -31.28
N LYS A 49 31.01 30.76 -31.61
CA LYS A 49 32.35 30.14 -31.98
C LYS A 49 33.45 31.04 -32.63
N PRO A 50 34.74 30.63 -32.94
CA PRO A 50 35.30 29.25 -33.24
C PRO A 50 36.82 28.88 -32.94
N MET A 51 37.15 27.57 -33.14
CA MET A 51 38.36 26.85 -33.71
C MET A 51 39.86 26.96 -33.23
N ASN A 52 40.44 25.80 -32.80
CA ASN A 52 41.62 24.94 -33.25
C ASN A 52 43.00 25.57 -33.68
N PRO A 53 44.21 24.87 -33.84
CA PRO A 53 44.51 23.42 -33.93
C PRO A 53 45.93 22.84 -33.49
N THR A 54 46.09 21.49 -33.57
CA THR A 54 47.29 20.61 -33.94
C THR A 54 48.57 20.37 -33.07
N LYS A 55 49.28 19.26 -33.43
CA LYS A 55 50.14 18.28 -32.69
C LYS A 55 51.67 18.34 -33.09
N PRO A 56 52.52 17.31 -32.81
CA PRO A 56 53.70 17.19 -31.90
C PRO A 56 55.10 17.27 -32.62
N PRO A 57 56.31 16.84 -32.12
CA PRO A 57 56.72 15.40 -32.01
C PRO A 57 57.91 15.02 -31.04
N VAL A 58 58.30 13.72 -31.09
CA VAL A 58 59.66 13.10 -30.97
C VAL A 58 60.01 12.23 -29.74
N ASN A 59 60.72 11.14 -30.11
CA ASN A 59 61.06 9.83 -29.56
C ASN A 59 62.49 9.80 -28.95
N SER A 60 62.78 8.89 -28.01
CA SER A 60 64.14 8.31 -27.87
C SER A 60 64.19 6.99 -27.08
N THR A 61 64.54 5.93 -27.81
CA THR A 61 65.65 4.97 -27.54
C THR A 61 65.55 3.91 -26.43
N LYS A 62 66.04 2.72 -26.80
CA LYS A 62 65.88 1.36 -26.27
C LYS A 62 67.27 0.77 -25.92
N ALA A 63 67.35 -0.19 -24.97
CA ALA A 63 68.18 -1.44 -24.96
C ALA A 63 68.31 -2.02 -23.51
N PRO A 64 68.80 -3.26 -23.26
CA PRO A 64 68.30 -4.55 -23.76
C PRO A 64 68.19 -5.68 -22.67
N VAL A 65 67.28 -6.64 -22.92
CA VAL A 65 67.35 -8.12 -22.70
C VAL A 65 67.75 -8.71 -21.33
N SER A 66 66.88 -9.56 -20.76
CA SER A 66 67.21 -10.96 -20.38
C SER A 66 65.95 -11.81 -20.14
N THR A 67 65.99 -13.00 -20.72
CA THR A 67 64.93 -13.98 -20.98
C THR A 67 64.83 -15.01 -19.86
N THR A 68 63.63 -15.29 -19.37
CA THR A 68 63.18 -16.64 -18.96
C THR A 68 61.65 -16.67 -18.96
N SER A 69 61.07 -17.29 -19.99
CA SER A 69 59.62 -17.50 -20.11
C SER A 69 59.18 -18.78 -19.39
N PRO A 70 58.20 -18.74 -18.47
CA PRO A 70 57.47 -19.92 -18.03
C PRO A 70 56.54 -20.44 -19.16
N PRO A 71 56.06 -21.70 -19.11
CA PRO A 71 55.26 -22.30 -20.17
C PRO A 71 53.98 -21.47 -20.43
N VAL A 72 53.74 -21.18 -21.70
CA VAL A 72 52.52 -20.52 -22.18
C VAL A 72 51.34 -21.44 -21.89
N ILE A 73 50.65 -21.20 -20.77
CA ILE A 73 49.28 -21.66 -20.59
C ILE A 73 48.46 -20.80 -21.53
N THR A 74 48.07 -21.34 -22.69
CA THR A 74 47.06 -20.70 -23.53
C THR A 74 45.78 -20.62 -22.70
N PRO A 75 45.28 -19.42 -22.34
CA PRO A 75 44.00 -19.32 -21.66
C PRO A 75 42.95 -19.90 -22.61
N LYS A 76 42.19 -20.88 -22.11
CA LYS A 76 40.98 -21.38 -22.80
C LYS A 76 40.15 -20.16 -23.20
N PRO A 77 39.73 -20.01 -24.47
CA PRO A 77 38.97 -18.85 -24.90
C PRO A 77 37.74 -18.73 -24.00
N THR A 78 37.60 -17.56 -23.37
CA THR A 78 36.43 -17.23 -22.57
C THR A 78 35.20 -17.35 -23.48
N PRO A 79 34.11 -18.01 -23.05
CA PRO A 79 32.89 -18.04 -23.84
C PRO A 79 32.46 -16.60 -24.14
N VAL A 80 32.26 -16.30 -25.43
CA VAL A 80 31.76 -15.00 -25.89
C VAL A 80 30.27 -14.98 -25.65
N ASP A 81 29.80 -13.92 -25.02
CA ASP A 81 28.38 -13.70 -24.82
C ASP A 81 27.75 -13.08 -26.07
N THR A 82 26.68 -13.70 -26.54
CA THR A 82 25.96 -13.33 -27.78
C THR A 82 24.46 -13.24 -27.57
N GLU A 83 23.96 -13.54 -26.37
CA GLU A 83 22.52 -13.51 -26.09
C GLU A 83 22.15 -12.18 -25.46
N PRO A 84 21.05 -11.53 -25.89
CA PRO A 84 20.62 -10.31 -25.27
C PRO A 84 19.91 -10.57 -23.94
N PRO A 85 19.91 -9.59 -23.01
CA PRO A 85 19.15 -9.69 -21.78
C PRO A 85 17.65 -9.91 -22.01
N VAL A 86 16.96 -10.54 -21.08
CA VAL A 86 15.51 -10.74 -21.10
C VAL A 86 14.82 -9.75 -20.16
N ILE A 87 13.76 -9.10 -20.64
CA ILE A 87 12.90 -8.21 -19.83
C ILE A 87 11.51 -8.84 -19.65
N GLU A 88 11.18 -9.27 -18.44
CA GLU A 88 9.89 -9.84 -18.09
C GLU A 88 9.02 -8.84 -17.33
N GLY A 89 7.70 -9.04 -17.37
CA GLY A 89 6.71 -8.13 -16.77
C GLY A 89 5.41 -8.11 -17.58
N GLU A 90 4.34 -7.64 -16.95
CA GLU A 90 3.02 -7.55 -17.58
C GLU A 90 3.04 -6.61 -18.81
N PRO A 91 2.19 -6.87 -19.82
CA PRO A 91 2.12 -6.04 -21.02
C PRO A 91 1.54 -4.64 -20.77
N PHE A 92 0.78 -4.48 -19.66
CA PHE A 92 0.26 -3.19 -19.25
C PHE A 92 0.21 -3.04 -17.72
N GLN A 93 0.13 -1.79 -17.27
CA GLN A 93 -0.08 -1.41 -15.87
C GLN A 93 -1.19 -0.35 -15.79
N VAL A 94 -1.99 -0.38 -14.72
CA VAL A 94 -2.98 0.66 -14.43
C VAL A 94 -2.45 1.55 -13.32
N ILE A 95 -2.51 2.86 -13.54
CA ILE A 95 -2.12 3.88 -12.56
C ILE A 95 -3.28 4.85 -12.42
N TYR A 96 -3.74 5.10 -11.20
CA TYR A 96 -4.82 6.06 -11.00
C TYR A 96 -4.30 7.50 -11.09
N ILE A 97 -5.10 8.40 -11.67
CA ILE A 97 -4.78 9.82 -11.83
C ILE A 97 -4.25 10.41 -10.50
N GLY A 98 -3.09 11.07 -10.58
CA GLY A 98 -2.42 11.70 -9.43
C GLY A 98 -1.59 10.77 -8.56
N ASN A 99 -1.65 9.44 -8.76
CA ASN A 99 -0.74 8.52 -8.07
C ASN A 99 0.67 8.56 -8.69
N THR A 100 1.69 8.27 -7.88
CA THR A 100 3.07 8.12 -8.35
C THR A 100 3.31 6.73 -8.97
N ALA A 101 4.21 6.66 -9.95
CA ALA A 101 4.61 5.42 -10.61
C ALA A 101 6.03 4.98 -10.22
N SER A 102 6.27 3.68 -10.13
CA SER A 102 7.62 3.10 -9.96
C SER A 102 7.91 2.13 -11.10
N TYR A 103 8.22 2.66 -12.28
CA TYR A 103 8.37 1.88 -13.52
C TYR A 103 9.37 0.73 -13.40
N ARG A 104 10.47 0.91 -12.65
CA ARG A 104 11.44 -0.16 -12.39
C ARG A 104 10.81 -1.40 -11.73
N SER A 105 9.79 -1.24 -10.90
CA SER A 105 9.15 -2.37 -10.19
C SER A 105 8.22 -3.20 -11.07
N TYR A 106 7.88 -2.74 -12.27
CA TYR A 106 6.97 -3.44 -13.18
C TYR A 106 7.66 -4.51 -14.03
N VAL A 107 9.00 -4.51 -14.05
CA VAL A 107 9.79 -5.44 -14.86
C VAL A 107 10.90 -6.10 -14.06
N THR A 108 11.25 -7.32 -14.47
CA THR A 108 12.49 -8.01 -14.09
C THR A 108 13.40 -8.10 -15.30
N VAL A 109 14.71 -8.07 -15.05
CA VAL A 109 15.74 -8.16 -16.10
C VAL A 109 16.74 -9.23 -15.69
N SER A 110 17.03 -10.14 -16.61
CA SER A 110 17.99 -11.23 -16.42
C SER A 110 18.83 -11.43 -17.68
N ASP A 111 19.98 -12.05 -17.53
CA ASP A 111 20.88 -12.38 -18.63
C ASP A 111 21.58 -13.72 -18.35
N ASN A 112 22.05 -14.41 -19.39
CA ASN A 112 22.68 -15.72 -19.29
C ASN A 112 24.07 -15.66 -18.65
N MET A 113 24.82 -14.56 -18.83
CA MET A 113 26.20 -14.41 -18.37
C MET A 113 26.40 -13.21 -17.43
N ASP A 114 25.55 -12.17 -17.51
CA ASP A 114 25.64 -10.95 -16.72
C ASP A 114 24.68 -10.90 -15.51
N LYS A 115 25.25 -10.91 -14.31
CA LYS A 115 24.47 -10.78 -13.06
C LYS A 115 23.88 -9.38 -12.83
N ASN A 116 24.45 -8.35 -13.46
CA ASN A 116 24.07 -6.95 -13.26
C ASN A 116 23.88 -6.27 -14.61
N VAL A 117 22.71 -6.49 -15.20
CA VAL A 117 22.31 -5.86 -16.47
C VAL A 117 21.89 -4.41 -16.23
N LYS A 118 22.36 -3.50 -17.09
CA LYS A 118 21.91 -2.10 -17.06
C LYS A 118 20.51 -2.02 -17.68
N LEU A 119 19.59 -1.36 -16.97
CA LEU A 119 18.23 -1.07 -17.47
C LEU A 119 18.02 0.44 -17.56
N ASP A 120 17.71 0.92 -18.75
CA ASP A 120 17.24 2.27 -19.03
C ASP A 120 15.71 2.26 -19.18
N ILE A 121 15.05 3.31 -18.66
CA ILE A 121 13.59 3.40 -18.61
C ILE A 121 13.17 4.78 -19.11
N ASP A 122 12.62 4.85 -20.33
CA ASP A 122 12.01 6.06 -20.85
C ASP A 122 10.51 6.06 -20.54
N SER A 123 10.12 6.98 -19.65
CA SER A 123 8.73 7.25 -19.27
C SER A 123 8.32 8.70 -19.56
N SER A 124 9.12 9.43 -20.35
CA SER A 124 8.96 10.87 -20.60
C SER A 124 7.60 11.26 -21.21
N LYS A 125 6.94 10.31 -21.89
CA LYS A 125 5.63 10.50 -22.52
C LYS A 125 4.44 10.26 -21.58
N VAL A 126 4.66 9.70 -20.38
CA VAL A 126 3.57 9.34 -19.48
C VAL A 126 3.07 10.57 -18.71
N LEU A 127 1.77 10.86 -18.81
CA LEU A 127 1.14 11.97 -18.09
C LEU A 127 0.24 11.43 -16.98
N LEU A 128 0.74 11.40 -15.73
CA LEU A 128 0.03 10.81 -14.58
C LEU A 128 -1.17 11.63 -14.07
N HIS A 129 -1.38 12.83 -14.59
CA HIS A 129 -2.50 13.71 -14.24
C HIS A 129 -3.57 13.80 -15.34
N GLN A 130 -3.42 13.01 -16.41
CA GLN A 130 -4.33 13.00 -17.53
C GLN A 130 -4.73 11.56 -17.85
N GLU A 131 -6.04 11.32 -17.98
CA GLU A 131 -6.53 10.01 -18.42
C GLU A 131 -5.99 9.68 -19.81
N GLY A 132 -5.49 8.46 -19.99
CA GLY A 132 -4.91 8.07 -21.26
C GLY A 132 -4.11 6.77 -21.21
N LYS A 133 -3.64 6.37 -22.39
CA LYS A 133 -2.73 5.24 -22.57
C LYS A 133 -1.38 5.77 -23.04
N TYR A 134 -0.33 5.39 -22.34
CA TYR A 134 1.03 5.87 -22.57
C TYR A 134 1.98 4.68 -22.69
N THR A 135 3.06 4.83 -23.43
CA THR A 135 4.07 3.77 -23.55
C THR A 135 5.29 4.11 -22.72
N VAL A 136 5.75 3.17 -21.90
CA VAL A 136 7.07 3.19 -21.27
C VAL A 136 7.97 2.23 -22.03
N ILE A 137 9.16 2.70 -22.38
CA ILE A 137 10.15 1.93 -23.14
C ILE A 137 11.27 1.51 -22.18
N TYR A 138 11.49 0.20 -22.07
CA TYR A 138 12.55 -0.41 -21.28
C TYR A 138 13.65 -0.89 -22.22
N THR A 139 14.89 -0.46 -21.97
CA THR A 139 16.06 -0.90 -22.74
C THR A 139 17.08 -1.53 -21.81
N ALA A 140 17.33 -2.82 -21.98
CA ALA A 140 18.37 -3.55 -21.25
C ALA A 140 19.59 -3.75 -22.14
N ALA A 141 20.79 -3.57 -21.57
CA ALA A 141 22.05 -3.83 -22.24
C ALA A 141 23.01 -4.59 -21.31
N ASP A 142 23.62 -5.66 -21.84
CA ASP A 142 24.68 -6.41 -21.17
C ASP A 142 26.06 -5.74 -21.38
N LYS A 143 27.13 -6.34 -20.87
CA LYS A 143 28.51 -5.85 -21.07
C LYS A 143 29.08 -6.18 -22.46
N ALA A 144 28.54 -7.20 -23.13
CA ALA A 144 28.94 -7.58 -24.47
C ALA A 144 28.37 -6.64 -25.55
N GLY A 145 27.40 -5.81 -25.18
CA GLY A 145 26.69 -4.87 -26.04
C GLY A 145 25.39 -5.41 -26.64
N ASN A 146 24.93 -6.60 -26.25
CA ASN A 146 23.63 -7.10 -26.70
C ASN A 146 22.51 -6.36 -25.96
N THR A 147 21.42 -6.07 -26.66
CA THR A 147 20.33 -5.22 -26.16
C THR A 147 18.97 -5.81 -26.39
N THR A 148 18.05 -5.56 -25.44
CA THR A 148 16.62 -5.85 -25.57
C THR A 148 15.80 -4.62 -25.29
N VAL A 149 14.77 -4.39 -26.10
CA VAL A 149 13.79 -3.33 -25.94
C VAL A 149 12.42 -3.94 -25.67
N LYS A 150 11.72 -3.45 -24.65
CA LYS A 150 10.34 -3.83 -24.34
C LYS A 150 9.49 -2.58 -24.13
N GLU A 151 8.33 -2.56 -24.75
CA GLU A 151 7.31 -1.55 -24.54
C GLU A 151 6.25 -2.09 -23.56
N VAL A 152 5.86 -1.26 -22.59
CA VAL A 152 4.77 -1.56 -21.65
C VAL A 152 3.76 -0.42 -21.69
N GLU A 153 2.48 -0.75 -21.83
CA GLU A 153 1.38 0.21 -21.80
C GLU A 153 1.07 0.63 -20.36
N ILE A 154 1.00 1.93 -20.11
CA ILE A 154 0.52 2.53 -18.86
C ILE A 154 -0.85 3.13 -19.12
N ARG A 155 -1.86 2.58 -18.45
CA ARG A 155 -3.23 3.11 -18.46
C ARG A 155 -3.39 4.02 -17.27
N VAL A 156 -3.54 5.32 -17.53
CA VAL A 156 -3.88 6.30 -16.52
C VAL A 156 -5.39 6.43 -16.48
N GLU A 157 -6.00 6.02 -15.37
CA GLU A 157 -7.45 5.90 -15.21
C GLU A 157 -7.95 6.72 -14.01
N PRO A 158 -9.19 7.23 -14.02
CA PRO A 158 -9.77 7.81 -12.81
C PRO A 158 -9.84 6.76 -11.70
N LYS A 159 -9.56 7.19 -10.45
CA LYS A 159 -9.67 6.28 -9.31
C LYS A 159 -11.15 5.90 -9.11
N PRO A 160 -11.50 4.60 -9.03
CA PRO A 160 -12.86 4.15 -8.75
C PRO A 160 -13.44 4.79 -7.49
N ALA A 161 -14.72 5.18 -7.53
CA ALA A 161 -15.41 5.83 -6.42
C ALA A 161 -15.37 4.99 -5.12
N GLU A 162 -15.47 3.67 -5.24
CA GLU A 162 -15.38 2.73 -4.12
C GLU A 162 -14.01 2.79 -3.42
N LEU A 163 -12.91 2.92 -4.18
CA LEU A 163 -11.57 3.06 -3.60
C LEU A 163 -11.41 4.42 -2.92
N ILE A 164 -11.95 5.49 -3.51
CA ILE A 164 -11.95 6.83 -2.90
C ILE A 164 -12.71 6.81 -1.57
N GLU A 165 -13.88 6.19 -1.52
CA GLU A 165 -14.67 6.12 -0.29
C GLU A 165 -13.97 5.26 0.77
N LYS A 166 -13.37 4.13 0.36
CA LYS A 166 -12.56 3.31 1.26
C LYS A 166 -11.38 4.09 1.84
N GLU A 167 -10.63 4.84 1.02
CA GLU A 167 -9.52 5.68 1.50
C GLU A 167 -9.99 6.76 2.51
N LYS A 168 -11.18 7.35 2.30
CA LYS A 168 -11.77 8.29 3.26
C LYS A 168 -12.17 7.64 4.58
N VAL A 169 -12.75 6.44 4.52
CA VAL A 169 -13.12 5.64 5.70
C VAL A 169 -11.86 5.26 6.48
N GLU A 170 -10.80 4.85 5.79
CA GLU A 170 -9.51 4.53 6.40
C GLU A 170 -8.87 5.76 7.07
N ALA A 171 -8.90 6.93 6.43
CA ALA A 171 -8.40 8.17 7.01
C ALA A 171 -9.22 8.63 8.24
N ALA A 172 -10.55 8.50 8.19
CA ALA A 172 -11.41 8.81 9.34
C ALA A 172 -11.16 7.85 10.52
N ALA A 173 -10.95 6.56 10.23
CA ALA A 173 -10.57 5.58 11.22
C ALA A 173 -9.23 5.94 11.87
N ASP A 174 -8.22 6.32 11.08
CA ASP A 174 -6.91 6.75 11.61
C ASP A 174 -7.03 7.93 12.58
N GLN A 175 -7.82 8.96 12.23
CA GLN A 175 -8.05 10.12 13.10
C GLN A 175 -8.64 9.72 14.46
N ILE A 176 -9.66 8.86 14.45
CA ILE A 176 -10.27 8.35 15.68
C ILE A 176 -9.27 7.51 16.50
N LEU A 177 -8.50 6.67 15.82
CA LEU A 177 -7.52 5.80 16.47
C LEU A 177 -6.37 6.58 17.11
N GLU A 178 -5.98 7.73 16.55
CA GLU A 178 -5.01 8.63 17.20
C GLU A 178 -5.50 9.15 18.55
N GLU A 179 -6.82 9.30 18.74
CA GLU A 179 -7.42 9.75 20.00
C GLU A 179 -7.55 8.62 21.03
N ILE A 180 -7.91 7.41 20.58
CA ILE A 180 -8.28 6.31 21.49
C ILE A 180 -7.17 5.27 21.71
N ILE A 181 -6.15 5.21 20.85
CA ILE A 181 -5.09 4.19 20.90
C ILE A 181 -3.75 4.78 21.31
N LYS A 182 -3.11 4.14 22.30
CA LYS A 182 -1.74 4.44 22.72
C LYS A 182 -0.73 3.39 22.21
N PRO A 183 0.55 3.76 21.97
CA PRO A 183 1.54 2.85 21.39
C PRO A 183 1.72 1.51 22.13
N GLU A 184 1.62 1.53 23.44
CA GLU A 184 1.85 0.40 24.34
C GLU A 184 0.63 -0.52 24.52
N MET A 185 -0.53 -0.17 23.95
CA MET A 185 -1.73 -0.99 24.11
C MET A 185 -1.59 -2.37 23.43
N THR A 186 -1.97 -3.39 24.18
CA THR A 186 -2.18 -4.76 23.71
C THR A 186 -3.33 -4.83 22.69
N PRO A 187 -3.44 -5.92 21.89
CA PRO A 187 -4.58 -6.13 21.02
C PRO A 187 -5.92 -6.08 21.77
N ARG A 188 -5.98 -6.64 22.99
CA ARG A 188 -7.17 -6.59 23.86
C ARG A 188 -7.56 -5.17 24.24
N GLU A 189 -6.60 -4.35 24.67
CA GLU A 189 -6.85 -2.95 25.04
C GLU A 189 -7.28 -2.12 23.84
N LYS A 190 -6.67 -2.34 22.66
CA LYS A 190 -7.07 -1.68 21.41
C LYS A 190 -8.50 -2.04 21.03
N ALA A 191 -8.84 -3.33 21.01
CA ALA A 191 -10.19 -3.79 20.73
C ALA A 191 -11.19 -3.20 21.74
N ARG A 192 -10.84 -3.15 23.03
CA ARG A 192 -11.69 -2.57 24.07
C ARG A 192 -11.92 -1.08 23.85
N ALA A 193 -10.88 -0.32 23.53
CA ALA A 193 -10.99 1.11 23.25
C ALA A 193 -11.92 1.36 22.05
N ILE A 194 -11.75 0.58 20.97
CA ILE A 194 -12.64 0.62 19.79
C ILE A 194 -14.08 0.27 20.19
N TYR A 195 -14.28 -0.81 20.95
CA TYR A 195 -15.59 -1.27 21.40
C TYR A 195 -16.36 -0.18 22.12
N ASN A 196 -15.69 0.45 23.09
CA ASN A 196 -16.24 1.53 23.89
C ASN A 196 -16.53 2.75 23.04
N TRP A 197 -15.59 3.16 22.19
CA TRP A 197 -15.75 4.32 21.33
C TRP A 197 -16.95 4.16 20.40
N VAL A 198 -17.10 3.00 19.73
CA VAL A 198 -18.24 2.77 18.81
C VAL A 198 -19.57 2.83 19.56
N ARG A 199 -19.66 2.18 20.73
CA ARG A 199 -20.88 2.17 21.56
C ARG A 199 -21.27 3.54 22.10
N MET A 200 -20.28 4.37 22.44
CA MET A 200 -20.53 5.68 23.03
C MET A 200 -20.80 6.77 22.00
N ASN A 201 -20.29 6.63 20.78
CA ASN A 201 -20.29 7.70 19.78
C ASN A 201 -21.28 7.48 18.64
N ILE A 202 -21.95 6.33 18.57
CA ILE A 202 -22.98 6.08 17.56
C ILE A 202 -24.33 5.97 18.26
N TYR A 203 -25.33 6.64 17.71
CA TYR A 203 -26.73 6.52 18.09
C TYR A 203 -27.44 5.43 17.26
N TYR A 204 -28.15 4.53 17.95
CA TYR A 204 -28.87 3.46 17.27
C TYR A 204 -30.18 3.96 16.66
N ASP A 205 -30.32 3.78 15.34
CA ASP A 205 -31.55 4.03 14.59
C ASP A 205 -32.00 2.76 13.87
N GLY A 206 -33.11 2.16 14.33
CA GLY A 206 -33.67 0.96 13.71
C GLY A 206 -34.36 1.19 12.36
N ASN A 207 -34.53 2.44 11.93
CA ASN A 207 -35.12 2.79 10.64
C ASN A 207 -34.06 3.15 9.57
N TYR A 208 -32.78 2.87 9.85
CA TYR A 208 -31.69 3.21 8.94
C TYR A 208 -31.72 2.34 7.68
N GLN A 209 -31.53 2.96 6.52
CA GLN A 209 -31.59 2.28 5.21
C GLN A 209 -30.18 2.15 4.61
N ASN A 210 -29.37 1.27 5.20
CA ASN A 210 -28.08 0.86 4.63
C ASN A 210 -27.63 -0.50 5.22
N ASN A 211 -27.70 -1.58 4.45
CA ASN A 211 -27.41 -2.93 4.94
C ASN A 211 -26.59 -3.82 3.96
N THR A 212 -26.00 -3.25 2.91
CA THR A 212 -25.28 -4.03 1.88
C THR A 212 -23.85 -3.58 1.61
N ASP A 213 -23.47 -2.35 1.97
CA ASP A 213 -22.12 -1.81 1.77
C ASP A 213 -21.51 -1.39 3.11
N TRP A 214 -20.57 -2.19 3.62
CA TRP A 214 -19.92 -1.95 4.91
C TRP A 214 -19.04 -0.69 4.89
N VAL A 215 -18.49 -0.29 3.74
CA VAL A 215 -17.65 0.91 3.61
C VAL A 215 -18.54 2.13 3.81
N LYS A 216 -19.69 2.17 3.13
CA LYS A 216 -20.70 3.21 3.35
C LYS A 216 -21.21 3.20 4.79
N ALA A 217 -21.47 2.03 5.36
CA ALA A 217 -21.92 1.91 6.75
C ALA A 217 -20.89 2.46 7.76
N ALA A 218 -19.60 2.19 7.52
CA ALA A 218 -18.51 2.78 8.31
C ALA A 218 -18.44 4.31 8.13
N SER A 219 -18.59 4.81 6.91
CA SER A 219 -18.66 6.24 6.60
C SER A 219 -19.82 6.92 7.36
N ASP A 220 -20.99 6.29 7.39
CA ASP A 220 -22.17 6.76 8.13
C ASP A 220 -21.89 6.81 9.65
N GLY A 221 -21.26 5.79 10.22
CA GLY A 221 -20.90 5.79 11.64
C GLY A 221 -19.81 6.80 12.02
N PHE A 222 -18.85 7.05 11.11
CA PHE A 222 -17.84 8.08 11.31
C PHE A 222 -18.39 9.51 11.17
N ARG A 223 -19.25 9.75 10.19
CA ARG A 223 -19.72 11.11 9.84
C ARG A 223 -21.00 11.49 10.54
N ASN A 224 -22.01 10.61 10.48
CA ASN A 224 -23.36 10.90 10.94
C ASN A 224 -23.57 10.49 12.40
N ARG A 225 -22.64 9.70 12.98
CA ARG A 225 -22.72 9.20 14.36
C ARG A 225 -24.05 8.48 14.64
N ARG A 226 -24.62 7.83 13.63
CA ARG A 226 -25.99 7.30 13.65
C ARG A 226 -26.17 6.15 12.68
N GLY A 227 -26.86 5.09 13.09
CA GLY A 227 -27.25 4.00 12.21
C GLY A 227 -27.77 2.76 12.93
N ASP A 228 -28.05 1.70 12.18
CA ASP A 228 -28.51 0.42 12.69
C ASP A 228 -27.33 -0.53 12.99
N CYS A 229 -27.62 -1.81 13.27
CA CYS A 229 -26.58 -2.81 13.56
C CYS A 229 -25.48 -2.90 12.48
N TYR A 230 -25.81 -2.65 11.21
CA TYR A 230 -24.86 -2.73 10.12
C TYR A 230 -23.86 -1.56 10.15
N VAL A 231 -24.30 -0.37 10.56
CA VAL A 231 -23.42 0.79 10.81
C VAL A 231 -22.49 0.56 11.98
N TYR A 232 -22.98 0.00 13.10
CA TYR A 232 -22.12 -0.35 14.25
C TYR A 232 -21.05 -1.38 13.83
N PHE A 233 -21.47 -2.44 13.16
CA PHE A 233 -20.59 -3.48 12.61
C PHE A 233 -19.55 -2.89 11.64
N GLY A 234 -19.97 -2.13 10.63
CA GLY A 234 -19.07 -1.55 9.62
C GLY A 234 -18.06 -0.58 10.23
N THR A 235 -18.50 0.25 11.18
CA THR A 235 -17.61 1.19 11.87
C THR A 235 -16.57 0.46 12.72
N ALA A 236 -17.00 -0.56 13.48
CA ALA A 236 -16.09 -1.40 14.24
C ALA A 236 -15.08 -2.11 13.32
N LYS A 237 -15.54 -2.69 12.21
CA LYS A 237 -14.70 -3.35 11.20
C LYS A 237 -13.63 -2.41 10.65
N ALA A 238 -14.00 -1.19 10.28
CA ALA A 238 -13.05 -0.19 9.78
C ALA A 238 -11.93 0.12 10.79
N LEU A 239 -12.29 0.33 12.06
CA LEU A 239 -11.33 0.61 13.14
C LEU A 239 -10.44 -0.60 13.45
N LEU A 240 -11.01 -1.81 13.53
CA LEU A 240 -10.27 -3.06 13.76
C LEU A 240 -9.25 -3.34 12.65
N ASN A 241 -9.64 -3.10 11.39
CA ASN A 241 -8.75 -3.27 10.23
C ASN A 241 -7.53 -2.34 10.31
N GLN A 242 -7.71 -1.07 10.67
CA GLN A 242 -6.59 -0.12 10.79
C GLN A 242 -5.60 -0.49 11.91
N VAL A 243 -6.08 -1.15 12.97
CA VAL A 243 -5.20 -1.66 14.02
C VAL A 243 -4.64 -3.06 13.77
N GLU A 244 -4.89 -3.63 12.58
CA GLU A 244 -4.49 -4.99 12.19
C GLU A 244 -5.02 -6.08 13.13
N ILE A 245 -6.24 -5.91 13.66
CA ILE A 245 -6.95 -6.95 14.42
C ILE A 245 -7.81 -7.77 13.45
N SER A 246 -7.51 -9.06 13.37
CA SER A 246 -8.28 -10.02 12.59
C SER A 246 -9.72 -10.04 13.05
N ASN A 247 -10.66 -9.92 12.10
CA ASN A 247 -12.09 -9.96 12.35
C ASN A 247 -12.81 -10.72 11.23
N MET A 248 -13.87 -11.43 11.59
CA MET A 248 -14.76 -12.12 10.65
C MET A 248 -16.18 -11.59 10.80
N ASP A 249 -16.89 -11.53 9.68
CA ASP A 249 -18.22 -10.96 9.62
C ASP A 249 -19.26 -12.05 9.89
N ILE A 250 -20.09 -11.85 10.91
CA ILE A 250 -21.22 -12.72 11.19
C ILE A 250 -22.52 -12.05 10.78
N VAL A 251 -23.33 -12.82 10.04
CA VAL A 251 -24.73 -12.49 9.76
C VAL A 251 -25.63 -13.44 10.54
N LYS A 252 -26.63 -12.90 11.22
CA LYS A 252 -27.64 -13.70 11.90
C LYS A 252 -28.36 -14.62 10.92
N LYS A 253 -28.66 -15.86 11.33
CA LYS A 253 -29.59 -16.76 10.62
C LYS A 253 -30.93 -16.05 10.38
N GLY A 254 -31.36 -16.02 9.12
CA GLY A 254 -32.55 -15.28 8.67
C GLY A 254 -32.34 -13.77 8.51
N GLY A 255 -31.10 -13.28 8.60
CA GLY A 255 -30.74 -11.88 8.44
C GLY A 255 -31.08 -10.97 9.64
N GLY A 256 -30.91 -9.66 9.43
CA GLY A 256 -31.38 -8.60 10.33
C GLY A 256 -30.50 -8.28 11.54
N HIS A 257 -29.35 -8.94 11.71
CA HIS A 257 -28.32 -8.54 12.68
C HIS A 257 -26.93 -8.94 12.19
N TYR A 258 -25.95 -8.06 12.39
CA TYR A 258 -24.57 -8.20 11.96
C TYR A 258 -23.64 -7.91 13.14
N TRP A 259 -22.62 -8.74 13.32
CA TRP A 259 -21.57 -8.53 14.31
C TRP A 259 -20.27 -9.20 13.86
N SER A 260 -19.25 -9.22 14.71
CA SER A 260 -17.94 -9.77 14.36
C SER A 260 -17.51 -10.91 15.28
N LEU A 261 -16.67 -11.80 14.77
CA LEU A 261 -15.64 -12.45 15.60
C LEU A 261 -14.36 -11.63 15.53
N VAL A 262 -13.57 -11.63 16.59
CA VAL A 262 -12.22 -11.05 16.63
C VAL A 262 -11.23 -12.06 17.19
N ASP A 263 -10.00 -12.05 16.66
CA ASP A 263 -8.87 -12.78 17.24
C ASP A 263 -7.82 -11.78 17.73
N LEU A 264 -7.58 -11.81 19.04
CA LEU A 264 -6.66 -10.91 19.74
C LEU A 264 -5.35 -11.61 20.13
N GLY A 265 -5.11 -12.83 19.61
CA GLY A 265 -3.97 -13.69 19.91
C GLY A 265 -4.29 -14.81 20.92
N GLU A 266 -5.55 -14.95 21.32
CA GLU A 266 -6.03 -15.91 22.32
C GLU A 266 -7.12 -16.84 21.76
N GLY A 267 -7.35 -16.79 20.45
CA GLY A 267 -8.47 -17.47 19.79
C GLY A 267 -9.56 -16.48 19.37
N TRP A 268 -10.57 -17.02 18.69
CA TRP A 268 -11.70 -16.25 18.18
C TRP A 268 -12.74 -16.04 19.28
N TYR A 269 -13.29 -14.83 19.35
CA TYR A 269 -14.38 -14.49 20.27
C TYR A 269 -15.40 -13.57 19.61
N HIS A 270 -16.65 -13.62 20.04
CA HIS A 270 -17.68 -12.70 19.59
C HIS A 270 -17.45 -11.28 20.08
N TYR A 271 -17.70 -10.35 19.17
CA TYR A 271 -17.51 -8.93 19.33
C TYR A 271 -18.69 -8.20 18.67
N ASP A 272 -19.62 -7.71 19.47
CA ASP A 272 -20.78 -6.94 19.01
C ASP A 272 -20.87 -5.57 19.71
N THR A 273 -20.63 -4.52 18.94
CA THR A 273 -20.73 -3.14 19.41
C THR A 273 -22.16 -2.60 19.37
N THR A 274 -23.12 -3.33 18.79
CA THR A 274 -24.52 -2.88 18.70
C THR A 274 -25.17 -2.92 20.09
N PRO A 275 -25.76 -1.81 20.57
CA PRO A 275 -26.52 -1.83 21.82
C PRO A 275 -27.81 -2.65 21.65
N ARG A 276 -28.23 -3.32 22.72
CA ARG A 276 -29.50 -4.06 22.77
C ARG A 276 -30.42 -3.42 23.80
N LYS A 277 -31.72 -3.39 23.54
CA LYS A 277 -32.74 -2.86 24.47
C LYS A 277 -32.71 -3.56 25.84
N THR A 278 -32.33 -4.83 25.85
CA THR A 278 -32.20 -5.67 27.04
C THR A 278 -30.85 -5.51 27.77
N GLY A 279 -29.99 -4.60 27.32
CA GLY A 279 -28.62 -4.47 27.81
C GLY A 279 -27.72 -5.61 27.32
N GLY A 280 -26.50 -5.66 27.86
CA GLY A 280 -25.50 -6.68 27.54
C GLY A 280 -24.15 -6.10 27.12
N GLU A 281 -23.10 -6.83 27.49
CA GLU A 281 -21.73 -6.59 27.08
C GLU A 281 -21.30 -7.74 26.18
N PHE A 282 -20.98 -7.43 24.92
CA PHE A 282 -20.64 -8.41 23.90
C PHE A 282 -19.19 -8.22 23.43
N PHE A 283 -18.29 -8.06 24.39
CA PHE A 283 -16.87 -7.96 24.13
C PHE A 283 -16.19 -9.27 24.51
N MET A 284 -15.66 -9.95 23.50
CA MET A 284 -14.95 -11.22 23.64
C MET A 284 -15.78 -12.32 24.32
N LEU A 285 -17.01 -12.53 23.88
CA LEU A 285 -17.82 -13.65 24.37
C LEU A 285 -17.46 -14.94 23.64
N THR A 286 -17.47 -16.05 24.37
CA THR A 286 -17.48 -17.40 23.79
C THR A 286 -18.82 -17.71 23.13
N ASP A 287 -18.85 -18.77 22.32
CA ASP A 287 -20.06 -19.34 21.72
C ASP A 287 -21.09 -19.68 22.81
N ALA A 288 -20.62 -20.21 23.95
CA ALA A 288 -21.46 -20.58 25.08
C ALA A 288 -22.12 -19.35 25.72
N GLU A 289 -21.34 -18.31 26.02
CA GLU A 289 -21.83 -17.07 26.63
C GLU A 289 -22.81 -16.33 25.73
N ILE A 290 -22.48 -16.15 24.45
CA ILE A 290 -23.38 -15.44 23.53
C ILE A 290 -24.64 -16.25 23.24
N THR A 291 -24.55 -17.58 23.17
CA THR A 291 -25.71 -18.46 22.98
C THR A 291 -26.64 -18.39 24.18
N LYS A 292 -26.07 -18.39 25.40
CA LYS A 292 -26.83 -18.25 26.64
C LYS A 292 -27.57 -16.92 26.67
N TYR A 293 -26.87 -15.81 26.44
CA TYR A 293 -27.51 -14.49 26.33
C TYR A 293 -28.62 -14.48 25.28
N SER A 294 -28.34 -15.01 24.08
CA SER A 294 -29.28 -15.03 22.97
C SER A 294 -30.57 -15.79 23.30
N LYS A 295 -30.47 -16.94 23.97
CA LYS A 295 -31.62 -17.77 24.36
C LYS A 295 -32.41 -17.18 25.53
N GLU A 296 -31.71 -16.76 26.58
CA GLU A 296 -32.35 -16.40 27.86
C GLU A 296 -32.87 -14.96 27.88
N ILE A 297 -32.16 -14.03 27.22
CA ILE A 297 -32.40 -12.58 27.34
C ILE A 297 -32.67 -11.96 25.97
N GLY A 298 -31.81 -12.26 25.00
CA GLY A 298 -31.76 -11.61 23.69
C GLY A 298 -32.81 -12.07 22.68
N LYS A 299 -33.71 -13.01 23.04
CA LYS A 299 -34.79 -13.53 22.18
C LYS A 299 -34.32 -13.96 20.79
N GLY A 300 -33.23 -14.71 20.72
CA GLY A 300 -32.62 -15.16 19.47
C GLY A 300 -31.81 -14.08 18.74
N SER A 301 -31.32 -13.06 19.45
CA SER A 301 -30.52 -11.97 18.90
C SER A 301 -29.23 -12.40 18.19
N HIS A 302 -28.58 -13.46 18.68
CA HIS A 302 -27.31 -13.97 18.17
C HIS A 302 -27.49 -15.46 17.89
N VAL A 303 -27.82 -15.77 16.65
CA VAL A 303 -27.97 -17.14 16.15
C VAL A 303 -27.33 -17.15 14.78
N TRP A 304 -26.28 -17.95 14.58
CA TRP A 304 -25.50 -17.98 13.34
C TRP A 304 -25.27 -19.43 12.88
N ASN A 305 -24.70 -19.58 11.68
CA ASN A 305 -24.25 -20.86 11.15
C ASN A 305 -22.92 -21.22 11.83
N ILE A 306 -22.96 -21.84 13.01
CA ILE A 306 -21.75 -22.11 13.81
C ILE A 306 -20.65 -22.85 13.03
N ASP A 307 -21.04 -23.78 12.14
CA ASP A 307 -20.12 -24.59 11.35
C ASP A 307 -19.35 -23.79 10.27
N GLU A 308 -19.76 -22.54 9.98
CA GLU A 308 -19.08 -21.66 9.03
C GLU A 308 -17.95 -20.84 9.68
N TYR A 309 -17.79 -20.92 11.01
CA TYR A 309 -16.87 -20.09 11.77
C TYR A 309 -15.98 -20.93 12.69
N PRO A 310 -14.77 -20.45 13.04
CA PRO A 310 -13.95 -21.10 14.04
C PRO A 310 -14.67 -21.10 15.40
N ALA A 311 -14.62 -22.24 16.09
CA ALA A 311 -15.12 -22.34 17.45
C ALA A 311 -14.31 -21.41 18.38
N THR A 312 -15.02 -20.73 19.27
CA THR A 312 -14.39 -19.98 20.36
C THR A 312 -13.77 -20.95 21.38
N PRO A 313 -12.80 -20.49 22.19
CA PRO A 313 -12.23 -21.33 23.26
C PRO A 313 -13.30 -21.86 24.23
N LEU A 314 -13.13 -23.11 24.65
CA LEU A 314 -13.91 -23.71 25.72
C LEU A 314 -13.40 -23.16 27.06
N GLU A 315 -14.32 -22.87 27.99
CA GLU A 315 -13.99 -22.52 29.38
C GLU A 315 -13.24 -23.64 30.11
#